data_AF-A0A6J6Z909-F1
#
_entry.id   AF-A0A6J6Z909-F1
#
_cell.length_a   1.000
_cell.length_b   1.000
_cell.length_c   1.000
_cell.angle_alpha   90.00
_cell.angle_beta   90.00
_cell.angle_gamma   90.00
#
_symmetry.space_group_name_H-M   'P 1'
#
loop_
_entity.id
_entity.type
_entity.pdbx_description
1 polymer ?
#
loop_
_entity_poly.entity_id
_entity_poly.type
_entity_poly.pdbx_seq_one_letter_code
_entity_poly.pdbx_strand_id
1 'polypeptide(L)'
;MEVAHSFTGTLASGIHGVENDSTIPAGLLSLLEQISGRIVWNQWPTGLAVTWAMQHGGPYPASTNSLFTSVGAKALLRFRRPVTYQNFPQGLLAAELRDGSAELKSARVNGK
;
A
#
# COMPACT_ATOMS: atom_id res chain seq x y z
N MET A 1 -2.56 -26.78 0.86
CA MET A 1 -2.09 -25.59 0.11
C MET A 1 -2.61 -25.53 -1.31
N GLU A 2 -2.90 -26.65 -1.98
CA GLU A 2 -3.41 -26.69 -3.36
C GLU A 2 -4.56 -25.70 -3.65
N VAL A 3 -5.62 -25.70 -2.83
CA VAL A 3 -6.77 -24.78 -2.99
C VAL A 3 -6.36 -23.32 -2.87
N ALA A 4 -5.42 -22.99 -1.97
CA ALA A 4 -4.97 -21.61 -1.82
C ALA A 4 -4.21 -21.13 -3.08
N HIS A 5 -3.48 -22.02 -3.75
CA HIS A 5 -2.75 -21.70 -4.98
C HIS A 5 -3.64 -21.54 -6.21
N SER A 6 -4.91 -21.98 -6.18
CA SER A 6 -5.83 -21.77 -7.30
C SER A 6 -6.44 -20.36 -7.31
N PHE A 7 -6.29 -19.59 -6.22
CA PHE A 7 -6.73 -18.21 -6.17
C PHE A 7 -5.74 -17.27 -6.86
N THR A 8 -6.28 -16.27 -7.55
CA THR A 8 -5.55 -15.15 -8.14
C THR A 8 -5.66 -13.90 -7.27
N GLY A 9 -5.26 -12.74 -7.80
CA GLY A 9 -5.32 -11.47 -7.07
C GLY A 9 -6.70 -11.17 -6.47
N THR A 10 -6.74 -10.88 -5.17
CA THR A 10 -7.94 -10.59 -4.37
C THR A 10 -7.78 -9.29 -3.57
N LEU A 11 -8.90 -8.63 -3.26
CA LEU A 11 -8.89 -7.44 -2.41
C LEU A 11 -8.48 -7.77 -0.98
N ALA A 12 -8.97 -8.90 -0.46
CA ALA A 12 -8.69 -9.32 0.89
C ALA A 12 -8.74 -10.83 1.07
N SER A 13 -7.94 -11.32 2.02
CA SER A 13 -7.95 -12.70 2.50
C SER A 13 -8.12 -12.71 4.03
N GLY A 14 -8.89 -13.67 4.54
CA GLY A 14 -9.08 -13.88 5.98
C GLY A 14 -8.47 -15.19 6.42
N ILE A 15 -7.77 -15.17 7.55
CA ILE A 15 -7.29 -16.37 8.24
C ILE A 15 -8.04 -16.47 9.56
N HIS A 16 -8.64 -17.64 9.82
CA HIS A 16 -9.25 -17.97 11.10
C HIS A 16 -8.47 -19.11 11.74
N GLY A 17 -8.03 -18.91 12.98
CA GLY A 17 -7.26 -19.90 13.72
C GLY A 17 -6.86 -19.40 15.10
N VAL A 18 -6.14 -20.23 15.84
CA VAL A 18 -5.61 -19.88 17.17
C VAL A 18 -4.10 -19.65 17.13
N GLU A 19 -3.56 -19.04 18.17
CA GLU A 19 -2.12 -18.87 18.29
C GLU A 19 -1.44 -20.26 18.35
N ASN A 20 -0.32 -20.42 17.62
CA ASN A 20 0.40 -21.69 17.48
C ASN A 20 -0.42 -22.84 16.86
N ASP A 21 -1.44 -22.52 16.06
CA ASP A 21 -2.23 -23.52 15.34
C ASP A 21 -1.39 -24.24 14.28
N SER A 22 -0.96 -25.46 14.60
CA SER A 22 -0.18 -26.32 13.70
C SER A 22 -0.93 -26.75 12.43
N THR A 23 -2.25 -26.55 12.36
CA THR A 23 -3.04 -26.85 11.16
C THR A 23 -2.92 -25.77 10.09
N ILE A 24 -2.50 -24.56 10.47
CA ILE A 24 -2.23 -23.48 9.53
C ILE A 24 -0.93 -23.83 8.78
N PRO A 25 -0.98 -24.02 7.45
CA PRO A 25 0.20 -24.43 6.71
C PRO A 25 1.30 -23.36 6.77
N ALA A 26 2.53 -23.81 7.00
CA ALA A 26 3.70 -22.97 6.83
C ALA A 26 3.71 -22.36 5.42
N GLY A 27 3.93 -21.05 5.33
CA GLY A 27 3.93 -20.30 4.06
C GLY A 27 2.56 -19.83 3.57
N LEU A 28 1.44 -20.14 4.26
CA LEU A 28 0.13 -19.58 3.89
C LEU A 28 0.15 -18.05 3.90
N LEU A 29 0.72 -17.42 4.93
CA LEU A 29 0.82 -15.96 5.00
C LEU A 29 1.58 -15.39 3.81
N SER A 30 2.74 -15.95 3.47
CA SER A 30 3.55 -15.52 2.33
C SER A 30 2.81 -15.67 1.00
N LEU A 31 2.02 -16.73 0.82
CA LEU A 31 1.15 -16.87 -0.35
C LEU A 31 0.07 -15.77 -0.37
N LEU A 32 -0.60 -15.54 0.75
CA LEU A 32 -1.65 -14.52 0.83
C LEU A 32 -1.11 -13.11 0.60
N GLU A 33 0.11 -12.81 1.05
CA GLU A 33 0.80 -11.53 0.78
C GLU A 33 1.04 -11.30 -0.71
N GLN A 34 1.28 -12.37 -1.47
CA GLN A 34 1.48 -12.27 -2.92
C GLN A 34 0.19 -12.03 -3.70
N ILE A 35 -0.97 -12.42 -3.17
CA ILE A 35 -2.25 -12.35 -3.88
C ILE A 35 -3.24 -11.34 -3.31
N SER A 36 -3.05 -10.83 -2.09
CA SER A 36 -4.05 -10.01 -1.38
C SER A 36 -3.62 -8.56 -1.23
N GLY A 37 -4.55 -7.61 -1.34
CA GLY A 37 -4.31 -6.24 -0.88
C GLY A 37 -4.34 -6.09 0.64
N ARG A 38 -5.17 -6.87 1.32
CA ARG A 38 -5.32 -6.85 2.78
C ARG A 38 -5.50 -8.24 3.34
N ILE A 39 -4.86 -8.54 4.46
CA ILE A 39 -5.01 -9.80 5.17
C ILE A 39 -5.58 -9.51 6.56
N VAL A 40 -6.58 -10.28 6.98
CA VAL A 40 -7.20 -10.15 8.30
C VAL A 40 -7.08 -11.46 9.08
N TRP A 41 -6.87 -11.35 10.39
CA TRP A 41 -6.77 -12.47 11.32
C TRP A 41 -7.99 -12.50 12.23
N ASN A 42 -8.66 -13.65 12.32
CA ASN A 42 -9.85 -13.88 13.13
C ASN A 42 -10.96 -12.83 12.94
N GLN A 43 -11.13 -12.35 11.70
CA GLN A 43 -12.11 -11.34 11.34
C GLN A 43 -12.62 -11.58 9.92
N TRP A 44 -13.86 -11.19 9.66
CA TRP A 44 -14.42 -11.16 8.32
C TRP A 44 -13.84 -9.97 7.54
N PRO A 45 -13.49 -10.13 6.25
CA PRO A 45 -12.86 -9.06 5.47
C PRO A 45 -13.85 -7.98 5.00
N THR A 46 -15.12 -8.03 5.40
CA THR A 46 -16.17 -7.09 4.96
C THR A 46 -15.97 -5.67 5.51
N GLY A 47 -15.45 -5.55 6.73
CA GLY A 47 -15.16 -4.25 7.34
C GLY A 47 -13.99 -3.54 6.65
N LEU A 48 -14.18 -2.25 6.35
CA LEU A 48 -13.19 -1.42 5.65
C LEU A 48 -13.01 -0.07 6.35
N ALA A 49 -11.87 0.09 7.02
CA ALA A 49 -11.53 1.32 7.72
C ALA A 49 -10.88 2.36 6.77
N VAL A 50 -11.30 3.63 6.87
CA VAL A 50 -10.69 4.73 6.12
C VAL A 50 -9.54 5.31 6.92
N THR A 51 -8.32 4.81 6.69
CA THR A 51 -7.13 5.18 7.48
C THR A 51 -5.91 5.43 6.58
N TRP A 52 -4.78 5.82 7.19
CA TRP A 52 -3.48 5.96 6.51
C TRP A 52 -2.85 4.63 6.07
N ALA A 53 -3.23 3.53 6.74
CA ALA A 53 -2.67 2.20 6.52
C ALA A 53 -3.51 1.33 5.56
N MET A 54 -4.69 1.79 5.14
CA MET A 54 -5.60 0.99 4.32
C MET A 54 -5.03 0.70 2.93
N GLN A 55 -5.11 -0.58 2.54
CA GLN A 55 -4.85 -1.06 1.19
C GLN A 55 -6.11 -1.73 0.64
N HIS A 56 -6.91 -0.97 -0.10
CA HIS A 56 -8.08 -1.45 -0.85
C HIS A 56 -7.73 -1.53 -2.33
N GLY A 57 -7.14 -2.66 -2.71
CA GLY A 57 -6.58 -2.97 -4.01
C GLY A 57 -5.95 -4.35 -3.95
N GLY A 58 -4.93 -4.60 -4.77
CA GLY A 58 -4.22 -5.89 -4.79
C GLY A 58 -3.76 -6.25 -6.20
N PRO A 59 -3.09 -7.39 -6.38
CA PRO A 59 -2.78 -7.93 -7.70
C PRO A 59 -4.03 -8.10 -8.57
N TYR A 60 -3.85 -8.11 -9.88
CA TYR A 60 -4.95 -8.38 -10.81
C TYR A 60 -5.57 -9.78 -10.54
N PRO A 61 -6.91 -9.95 -10.59
CA PRO A 61 -7.93 -8.99 -11.03
C PRO A 61 -8.48 -8.02 -9.97
N ALA A 62 -8.02 -8.08 -8.72
CA ALA A 62 -8.53 -7.19 -7.67
C ALA A 62 -8.31 -5.70 -7.96
N SER A 63 -7.21 -5.36 -8.62
CA SER A 63 -6.94 -4.03 -9.17
C SER A 63 -6.16 -4.14 -10.47
N THR A 64 -6.35 -3.18 -11.36
CA THR A 64 -5.51 -3.02 -12.56
C THR A 64 -4.16 -2.35 -12.25
N ASN A 65 -3.99 -1.80 -11.05
CA ASN A 65 -2.72 -1.30 -10.55
C ASN A 65 -2.57 -1.63 -9.05
N SER A 66 -1.74 -2.63 -8.75
CA SER A 66 -1.57 -3.17 -7.40
C SER A 66 -0.72 -2.29 -6.48
N LEU A 67 0.03 -1.34 -7.04
CA LEU A 67 0.91 -0.45 -6.27
C LEU A 67 0.14 0.61 -5.46
N PHE A 68 -1.15 0.81 -5.76
CA PHE A 68 -1.98 1.82 -5.12
C PHE A 68 -3.18 1.23 -4.39
N THR A 69 -3.76 2.05 -3.52
CA THR A 69 -5.06 1.82 -2.88
C THR A 69 -6.11 2.74 -3.48
N SER A 70 -7.35 2.27 -3.55
CA SER A 70 -8.50 3.10 -3.93
C SER A 70 -9.19 3.78 -2.73
N VAL A 71 -8.94 3.30 -1.50
CA VAL A 71 -9.49 3.85 -0.24
C VAL A 71 -8.39 4.12 0.79
N GLY A 72 -8.57 5.15 1.61
CA GLY A 72 -7.59 5.59 2.61
C GLY A 72 -6.71 6.74 2.11
N ALA A 73 -5.93 7.33 3.01
CA ALA A 73 -5.20 8.58 2.73
C ALA A 73 -4.24 8.48 1.53
N LYS A 74 -3.60 7.31 1.35
CA LYS A 74 -2.68 7.06 0.22
C LYS A 74 -3.37 6.95 -1.14
N ALA A 75 -4.70 6.90 -1.20
CA ALA A 75 -5.43 6.86 -2.47
C ALA A 75 -5.22 8.12 -3.32
N LEU A 76 -4.84 9.24 -2.69
CA LEU A 76 -4.44 10.49 -3.35
C LEU A 76 -3.28 10.29 -4.32
N LEU A 77 -2.35 9.35 -4.03
CA LEU A 77 -1.15 9.14 -4.84
C LEU A 77 -1.46 8.69 -6.27
N ARG A 78 -2.67 8.16 -6.54
CA ARG A 78 -3.13 7.81 -7.89
C ARG A 78 -3.28 9.01 -8.82
N PHE A 79 -3.45 10.20 -8.26
CA PHE A 79 -3.71 11.44 -9.01
C PHE A 79 -2.51 12.38 -8.99
N ARG A 80 -1.33 11.90 -8.57
CA ARG A 80 -0.09 12.68 -8.50
C ARG A 80 1.00 12.03 -9.35
N ARG A 81 1.93 12.85 -9.84
CA ARG A 81 3.18 12.40 -10.45
C ARG A 81 4.36 13.25 -9.95
N PRO A 82 5.56 12.69 -9.77
CA PRO A 82 6.74 13.47 -9.45
C PRO A 82 7.21 14.28 -10.67
N VAL A 83 7.88 15.41 -10.40
CA VAL A 83 8.62 16.23 -11.37
C VAL A 83 9.93 16.63 -10.72
N THR A 84 11.05 16.48 -11.44
CA THR A 84 12.37 16.85 -10.96
C THR A 84 12.80 18.17 -11.59
N TYR A 85 13.33 19.08 -10.77
CA TYR A 85 13.93 20.34 -11.20
C TYR A 85 15.44 20.24 -10.97
N GLN A 86 16.24 20.44 -12.03
CA GLN A 86 17.69 20.35 -11.98
C GLN A 86 18.32 21.66 -12.41
N ASN A 87 19.21 22.21 -11.58
CA ASN A 87 19.89 23.49 -11.81
C ASN A 87 18.93 24.67 -12.13
N PHE A 88 17.75 24.66 -11.51
CA PHE A 88 16.72 25.69 -11.72
C PHE A 88 17.00 26.94 -10.87
N PRO A 89 16.83 28.16 -11.42
CA PRO A 89 16.90 29.38 -10.62
C PRO A 89 15.82 29.41 -9.53
N GLN A 90 16.17 29.87 -8.33
CA GLN A 90 15.28 29.90 -7.17
C GLN A 90 13.95 30.64 -7.44
N GLY A 91 13.99 31.75 -8.18
CA GLY A 91 12.79 32.52 -8.51
C GLY A 91 11.79 31.80 -9.41
N LEU A 92 12.21 30.74 -10.12
CA LEU A 92 11.37 29.95 -11.03
C LEU A 92 10.84 28.66 -10.40
N LEU A 93 11.36 28.27 -9.23
CA LEU A 93 10.82 27.14 -8.47
C LEU A 93 9.50 27.54 -7.80
N ALA A 94 8.63 26.55 -7.61
CA ALA A 94 7.48 26.69 -6.72
C ALA A 94 7.96 27.04 -5.30
N ALA A 95 7.18 27.83 -4.55
CA ALA A 95 7.62 28.41 -3.29
C ALA A 95 8.09 27.34 -2.29
N GLU A 96 7.38 26.21 -2.25
CA GLU A 96 7.67 25.07 -1.39
C GLU A 96 9.02 24.38 -1.69
N LEU A 97 9.58 24.55 -2.90
CA LEU A 97 10.85 23.94 -3.33
C LEU A 97 12.05 24.88 -3.22
N ARG A 98 11.85 26.14 -2.84
CA ARG A 98 12.93 27.14 -2.73
C ARG A 98 13.75 26.93 -1.47
N ASP A 99 15.03 27.32 -1.53
CA ASP A 99 15.92 27.23 -0.37
C ASP A 99 15.34 28.03 0.82
N GLY A 100 15.36 27.42 2.02
CA GLY A 100 14.83 28.04 3.25
C GLY A 100 13.31 27.91 3.45
N SER A 101 12.58 27.33 2.49
CA SER A 101 11.16 26.96 2.61
C SER A 101 10.88 26.14 3.88
N ALA A 102 9.74 26.38 4.53
CA ALA A 102 9.32 25.64 5.71
C ALA A 102 8.97 24.19 5.35
N GLU A 103 8.46 23.97 4.15
CA GLU A 103 8.05 22.69 3.59
C GLU A 103 9.24 21.74 3.44
N LEU A 104 10.43 22.27 3.13
CA LEU A 104 11.67 21.50 3.06
C LEU A 104 12.09 20.88 4.40
N LYS A 105 11.60 21.38 5.54
CA LYS A 105 11.85 20.77 6.86
C LYS A 105 11.22 19.39 7.02
N SER A 106 10.18 19.11 6.24
CA SER A 106 9.49 17.81 6.20
C SER A 106 9.85 16.97 4.98
N ALA A 107 10.69 17.51 4.08
CA ALA A 107 11.14 16.83 2.88
C ALA A 107 12.32 15.88 3.17
N ARG A 108 12.53 14.92 2.26
CA ARG A 108 13.71 14.05 2.33
C ARG A 108 14.91 14.73 1.67
N VAL A 109 16.01 14.90 2.40
CA VAL A 109 17.24 15.54 1.92
C VAL A 109 18.41 14.58 2.09
N ASN A 110 19.06 14.21 0.98
CA ASN A 110 20.16 13.23 0.95
C ASN A 110 19.78 11.89 1.63
N GLY A 111 18.53 11.45 1.43
CA GLY A 111 17.99 10.19 1.97
C GLY A 111 17.48 10.25 3.42
N LYS A 112 17.69 11.37 4.13
CA LYS A 112 17.18 11.60 5.49
C LYS A 112 15.80 12.24 5.46
#